data_AF-A0A5C6DGZ6-F1
#
_entry.id   AF-A0A5C6DGZ6-F1
#
_cell.length_a   1.000
_cell.length_b   1.000
_cell.length_c   1.000
_cell.angle_alpha   90.00
_cell.angle_beta   90.00
_cell.angle_gamma   90.00
#
_symmetry.space_group_name_H-M   'P 1'
#
loop_
_entity.id
_entity.type
_entity.pdbx_description
1 polymer ?
#
loop_
_entity_poly.entity_id
_entity_poly.type
_entity_poly.pdbx_seq_one_letter_code
_entity_poly.pdbx_strand_id
1 'polypeptide(L)'
;MCWGSVARWGPTIKLLLGMDQTGPVELWPVEQGPNARLRFRYKNGVEVRLTFPDEEPHRGPKLGAVFTGEKCKIEINRNKFTTNPRDWIKDAPPPELAAKWEGDGWVAKGHVENWFDYIRSRERPNADVEIGHRTASLCQLLVITRQLGRRLKWDPDREVFPEDSEANALLDRPRRTGWELPL
;
A
#
# COMPACT_ATOMS: atom_id res chain seq x y z
N MET A 1 6.28 15.43 -4.57
CA MET A 1 5.23 14.80 -5.41
C MET A 1 5.49 13.29 -5.41
N CYS A 2 4.73 12.50 -4.65
CA CYS A 2 4.92 11.04 -4.51
C CYS A 2 4.18 10.33 -5.65
N TRP A 3 4.76 10.31 -6.85
CA TRP A 3 4.13 9.71 -8.02
C TRP A 3 4.32 8.18 -8.02
N GLY A 4 3.21 7.46 -8.02
CA GLY A 4 3.11 6.19 -8.74
C GLY A 4 3.34 4.90 -7.95
N SER A 5 4.23 4.87 -6.96
CA SER A 5 4.56 3.63 -6.27
C SER A 5 3.49 3.29 -5.21
N VAL A 6 3.49 3.93 -4.04
CA VAL A 6 2.68 3.51 -2.87
C VAL A 6 1.18 3.52 -3.13
N ALA A 7 0.66 4.51 -3.88
CA ALA A 7 -0.78 4.61 -4.16
C ALA A 7 -1.34 3.42 -4.97
N ARG A 8 -0.47 2.67 -5.67
CA ARG A 8 -0.86 1.45 -6.40
C ARG A 8 -0.57 0.17 -5.59
N TRP A 9 0.31 0.24 -4.58
CA TRP A 9 0.73 -0.86 -3.71
C TRP A 9 -0.08 -1.04 -2.44
N GLY A 10 -0.54 0.07 -1.87
CA GLY A 10 -1.12 0.14 -0.53
C GLY A 10 -2.24 -0.89 -0.32
N PRO A 11 -3.22 -0.99 -1.23
CA PRO A 11 -4.29 -1.97 -1.11
C PRO A 11 -3.79 -3.42 -1.22
N THR A 12 -2.92 -3.72 -2.20
CA THR A 12 -2.45 -5.10 -2.44
C THR A 12 -1.54 -5.63 -1.33
N ILE A 13 -0.65 -4.80 -0.80
CA ILE A 13 0.23 -5.18 0.32
C ILE A 13 -0.58 -5.35 1.59
N LYS A 14 -1.53 -4.44 1.87
CA LYS A 14 -2.40 -4.56 3.05
C LYS A 14 -3.29 -5.80 2.95
N LEU A 15 -3.87 -6.06 1.77
CA LEU A 15 -4.73 -7.21 1.54
C LEU A 15 -3.99 -8.52 1.75
N LEU A 16 -2.80 -8.66 1.18
CA LEU A 16 -2.00 -9.89 1.32
C LEU A 16 -1.41 -10.07 2.73
N LEU A 17 -1.30 -9.00 3.51
CA LEU A 17 -0.89 -9.06 4.91
C LEU A 17 -2.07 -9.17 5.88
N GLY A 18 -3.32 -9.06 5.41
CA GLY A 18 -4.51 -8.96 6.26
C GLY A 18 -4.56 -7.69 7.12
N MET A 19 -3.95 -6.61 6.64
CA MET A 19 -3.74 -5.35 7.37
C MET A 19 -4.61 -4.19 6.84
N ASP A 20 -5.67 -4.49 6.10
CA ASP A 20 -6.52 -3.47 5.46
C ASP A 20 -7.23 -2.56 6.46
N GLN A 21 -7.55 -3.11 7.63
CA GLN A 21 -8.26 -2.40 8.70
C GLN A 21 -7.31 -1.71 9.69
N THR A 22 -5.99 -1.66 9.41
CA THR A 22 -5.00 -1.03 10.28
C THR A 22 -3.88 -0.33 9.48
N GLY A 23 -2.91 0.22 10.22
CA GLY A 23 -1.75 0.93 9.69
C GLY A 23 -0.44 0.46 10.33
N PRO A 24 0.71 0.93 9.81
CA PRO A 24 1.99 0.70 10.46
C PRO A 24 2.03 1.35 11.84
N VAL A 25 2.81 0.81 12.77
CA VAL A 25 3.06 1.43 14.07
C VAL A 25 4.34 2.28 14.08
N GLU A 26 5.18 2.12 13.06
CA GLU A 26 6.44 2.82 12.93
C GLU A 26 6.88 2.94 11.47
N LEU A 27 7.46 4.08 11.10
CA LEU A 27 7.99 4.37 9.77
C LEU A 27 9.37 5.05 9.91
N TRP A 28 10.31 4.77 9.00
CA TRP A 28 11.60 5.44 9.00
C TRP A 28 12.26 5.48 7.62
N PRO A 29 13.06 6.53 7.34
CA PRO A 29 13.91 6.55 6.18
C PRO A 29 15.12 5.63 6.35
N VAL A 30 15.56 5.02 5.25
CA VAL A 30 16.80 4.24 5.17
C VAL A 30 17.99 5.12 4.78
N GLU A 31 17.71 6.24 4.13
CA GLU A 31 18.67 7.24 3.66
C GLU A 31 18.04 8.63 3.76
N GLN A 32 18.82 9.69 3.64
CA GLN A 32 18.30 11.06 3.70
C GLN A 32 17.93 11.60 2.32
N GLY A 33 17.00 12.56 2.30
CA GLY A 33 16.64 13.32 1.11
C GLY A 33 15.21 13.11 0.60
N PRO A 34 14.80 13.88 -0.41
CA PRO A 34 13.41 13.96 -0.86
C PRO A 34 12.88 12.64 -1.47
N ASN A 35 13.79 11.81 -1.99
CA ASN A 35 13.49 10.51 -2.59
C ASN A 35 13.88 9.34 -1.69
N ALA A 36 14.14 9.59 -0.40
CA ALA A 36 14.57 8.57 0.54
C ALA A 36 13.71 7.31 0.46
N ARG A 37 14.36 6.16 0.34
CA ARG A 37 13.75 4.85 0.52
C ARG A 37 13.28 4.71 1.97
N LEU A 38 12.13 4.07 2.13
CA LEU A 38 11.45 3.99 3.41
C LEU A 38 11.24 2.55 3.84
N ARG A 39 11.13 2.37 5.15
CA ARG A 39 10.64 1.15 5.77
C ARG A 39 9.52 1.50 6.73
N PHE A 40 8.61 0.57 6.91
CA PHE A 40 7.60 0.66 7.94
C PHE A 40 7.27 -0.71 8.51
N ARG A 41 6.72 -0.72 9.71
CA ARG A 41 6.46 -1.95 10.46
C ARG A 41 5.06 -1.95 11.04
N TYR A 42 4.38 -3.09 10.92
CA TYR A 42 3.08 -3.33 11.57
C TYR A 42 3.25 -3.85 13.00
N LYS A 43 2.16 -3.80 13.78
CA LYS A 43 2.15 -4.26 15.18
C LYS A 43 2.57 -5.72 15.34
N ASN A 44 2.28 -6.57 14.36
CA ASN A 44 2.68 -7.98 14.36
C ASN A 44 4.16 -8.22 14.01
N GLY A 45 4.95 -7.16 13.84
CA GLY A 45 6.38 -7.25 13.55
C GLY A 45 6.72 -7.34 12.06
N VAL A 46 5.73 -7.47 11.15
CA VAL A 46 5.99 -7.49 9.70
C VAL A 46 6.57 -6.14 9.26
N GLU A 47 7.74 -6.20 8.65
CA GLU A 47 8.40 -5.06 8.03
C GLU A 47 8.14 -5.03 6.53
N VAL A 48 7.69 -3.87 6.04
CA VAL A 48 7.60 -3.60 4.61
C VAL A 48 8.74 -2.68 4.20
N ARG A 49 9.45 -3.09 3.14
CA ARG A 49 10.63 -2.40 2.63
C ARG A 49 10.33 -1.77 1.27
N LEU A 50 10.31 -0.44 1.22
CA LEU A 50 10.22 0.33 -0.02
C LEU A 50 11.64 0.66 -0.50
N THR A 51 12.44 -0.37 -0.75
CA THR A 51 13.90 -0.25 -0.92
C THR A 51 14.43 -0.74 -2.26
N PHE A 52 13.59 -1.25 -3.15
CA PHE A 52 14.03 -1.68 -4.47
C PHE A 52 14.56 -0.46 -5.24
N PRO A 53 15.79 -0.53 -5.79
CA PRO A 53 16.35 0.56 -6.57
C PRO A 53 15.57 0.68 -7.89
N ASP A 54 15.25 1.91 -8.26
CA ASP A 54 14.71 2.23 -9.59
C ASP A 54 15.84 2.48 -10.61
N GLU A 55 17.09 2.18 -10.23
CA GLU A 55 18.28 2.31 -11.08
C GLU A 55 18.52 1.05 -11.91
N GLU A 56 19.14 1.21 -13.08
CA GLU A 56 19.51 0.07 -13.93
C GLU A 56 20.71 -0.72 -13.36
N PRO A 57 20.68 -2.06 -13.40
CA PRO A 57 19.54 -2.90 -13.78
C PRO A 57 18.48 -2.92 -12.68
N HIS A 58 17.22 -2.64 -13.04
CA HIS A 58 16.12 -2.64 -12.08
C HIS A 58 16.04 -3.98 -11.36
N ARG A 59 16.08 -3.96 -10.03
CA ARG A 59 15.94 -5.16 -9.21
C ARG A 59 14.58 -5.15 -8.55
N GLY A 60 13.75 -6.14 -8.86
CA GLY A 60 12.43 -6.34 -8.24
C GLY A 60 11.25 -6.07 -9.19
N PRO A 61 10.03 -6.44 -8.77
CA PRO A 61 8.84 -6.32 -9.61
C PRO A 61 8.40 -4.85 -9.74
N LYS A 62 8.48 -4.27 -10.96
CA LYS A 62 8.13 -2.85 -11.22
C LYS A 62 6.76 -2.43 -10.68
N LEU A 63 5.78 -3.32 -10.80
CA LEU A 63 4.39 -3.12 -10.35
C LEU A 63 3.89 -4.32 -9.54
N GLY A 64 4.80 -5.02 -8.85
CA GLY A 64 4.47 -6.04 -7.86
C GLY A 64 5.16 -5.92 -6.49
N ALA A 65 5.02 -6.97 -5.69
CA ALA A 65 5.61 -7.03 -4.35
C ALA A 65 6.27 -8.40 -4.13
N VAL A 66 7.25 -8.41 -3.24
CA VAL A 66 7.94 -9.64 -2.83
C VAL A 66 7.61 -9.93 -1.38
N PHE A 67 6.96 -11.07 -1.16
CA PHE A 67 6.65 -11.60 0.17
C PHE A 67 7.70 -12.65 0.52
N THR A 68 8.33 -12.50 1.67
CA THR A 68 9.32 -13.45 2.15
C THR A 68 8.80 -14.05 3.44
N GLY A 69 8.49 -15.35 3.41
CA GLY A 69 8.20 -16.15 4.60
C GLY A 69 9.33 -17.13 4.90
N GLU A 70 9.19 -17.88 5.98
CA GLU A 70 10.20 -18.84 6.44
C GLU A 70 10.42 -20.00 5.45
N LYS A 71 9.36 -20.39 4.74
CA LYS A 71 9.37 -21.57 3.86
C LYS A 71 9.32 -21.24 2.37
N CYS A 72 8.87 -20.04 2.02
CA CYS A 72 8.66 -19.63 0.64
C CYS A 72 8.83 -18.13 0.48
N LYS A 73 9.36 -17.76 -0.68
CA LYS A 73 9.35 -16.39 -1.19
C LYS A 73 8.41 -16.33 -2.38
N ILE A 74 7.47 -15.38 -2.37
CA ILE A 74 6.54 -15.14 -3.46
C ILE A 74 6.84 -13.77 -4.05
N GLU A 75 7.13 -13.72 -5.34
CA GLU A 75 7.20 -12.47 -6.10
C GLU A 75 5.96 -12.37 -6.96
N ILE A 76 5.15 -11.34 -6.73
CA ILE A 76 3.99 -11.01 -7.54
C ILE A 76 4.40 -9.87 -8.44
N ASN A 77 3.93 -9.83 -9.69
CA ASN A 77 4.06 -8.72 -10.62
C ASN A 77 2.88 -8.71 -11.60
N ARG A 78 1.91 -7.83 -11.35
CA ARG A 78 0.62 -7.81 -12.06
C ARG A 78 -0.08 -9.18 -11.99
N ASN A 79 -0.44 -9.76 -13.14
CA ASN A 79 -1.15 -11.04 -13.24
C ASN A 79 -0.22 -12.26 -13.17
N LYS A 80 1.07 -12.05 -12.90
CA LYS A 80 2.06 -13.12 -12.78
C LYS A 80 2.56 -13.18 -11.35
N PHE A 81 2.85 -14.39 -10.89
CA PHE A 81 3.60 -14.60 -9.67
C PHE A 81 4.61 -15.72 -9.88
N THR A 82 5.67 -15.70 -9.09
CA THR A 82 6.67 -16.76 -9.02
C THR A 82 6.93 -17.11 -7.57
N THR A 83 7.33 -18.35 -7.31
CA THR A 83 7.65 -18.81 -5.96
C THR A 83 9.05 -19.38 -5.90
N ASN A 84 9.64 -19.33 -4.71
CA ASN A 84 10.87 -20.02 -4.38
C ASN A 84 10.69 -20.76 -3.05
N PRO A 85 10.65 -22.11 -3.04
CA PRO A 85 10.93 -23.01 -4.18
C PRO A 85 9.84 -22.94 -5.26
N ARG A 86 10.18 -23.26 -6.52
CA ARG A 86 9.28 -23.07 -7.68
C ARG A 86 8.00 -23.91 -7.64
N ASP A 87 8.09 -25.10 -7.06
CA ASP A 87 6.97 -26.06 -6.98
C ASP A 87 6.17 -25.90 -5.67
N TRP A 88 6.25 -24.72 -5.03
CA TRP A 88 5.55 -24.47 -3.77
C TRP A 88 4.03 -24.43 -3.94
N ILE A 89 3.54 -23.96 -5.08
CA ILE A 89 2.10 -23.92 -5.37
C ILE A 89 1.71 -25.20 -6.10
N LYS A 90 0.85 -25.99 -5.45
CA LYS A 90 0.37 -27.28 -5.98
C LYS A 90 -0.89 -27.14 -6.81
N ASP A 91 -1.80 -26.25 -6.40
CA ASP A 91 -3.11 -26.04 -7.02
C ASP A 91 -3.23 -24.59 -7.50
N ALA A 92 -2.36 -24.21 -8.44
CA ALA A 92 -2.41 -22.87 -9.01
C ALA A 92 -3.70 -22.67 -9.83
N PRO A 93 -4.29 -21.46 -9.82
CA PRO A 93 -5.39 -21.15 -10.72
C PRO A 93 -5.01 -21.41 -12.18
N PRO A 94 -5.96 -21.85 -13.03
CA PRO A 94 -5.66 -22.09 -14.43
C PRO A 94 -5.17 -20.82 -15.13
N PRO A 95 -4.15 -20.88 -16.01
CA PRO A 95 -3.62 -19.70 -16.70
C PRO A 95 -4.68 -18.91 -17.47
N GLU A 96 -5.72 -19.57 -18.00
CA GLU A 96 -6.84 -18.94 -18.69
C GLU A 96 -7.65 -17.99 -17.79
N LEU A 97 -7.64 -18.19 -16.47
CA LEU A 97 -8.29 -17.26 -15.55
C LEU A 97 -7.57 -15.91 -15.52
N ALA A 98 -6.26 -15.87 -15.81
CA ALA A 98 -5.50 -14.64 -15.89
C ALA A 98 -5.78 -13.88 -17.20
N ALA A 99 -6.19 -14.58 -18.27
CA ALA A 99 -6.48 -13.97 -19.56
C ALA A 99 -7.58 -12.90 -19.49
N LYS A 100 -8.55 -13.04 -18.57
CA LYS A 100 -9.59 -12.01 -18.35
C LYS A 100 -9.05 -10.67 -17.82
N TRP A 101 -7.83 -10.68 -17.29
CA TRP A 101 -7.14 -9.52 -16.73
C TRP A 101 -5.95 -9.07 -17.59
N GLU A 102 -5.74 -9.71 -18.76
CA GLU A 102 -4.65 -9.44 -19.70
C GLU A 102 -5.22 -9.03 -21.08
N GLY A 103 -4.50 -8.17 -21.82
CA GLY A 103 -4.88 -7.74 -23.18
C GLY A 103 -5.52 -6.35 -23.28
N ASP A 104 -5.96 -6.00 -24.49
CA ASP A 104 -6.49 -4.66 -24.84
C ASP A 104 -7.95 -4.41 -24.40
N GLY A 105 -8.53 -5.37 -23.66
CA GLY A 105 -9.89 -5.29 -23.15
C GLY A 105 -10.04 -4.31 -21.97
N TRP A 106 -11.29 -4.11 -21.54
CA TRP A 106 -11.57 -3.29 -20.35
C TRP A 106 -11.24 -4.07 -19.07
N VAL A 107 -9.95 -4.09 -18.69
CA VAL A 107 -9.44 -4.81 -17.50
C VAL A 107 -10.15 -4.35 -16.20
N ALA A 108 -10.66 -3.11 -16.17
CA ALA A 108 -11.39 -2.58 -15.02
C ALA A 108 -12.88 -3.01 -14.96
N LYS A 109 -13.39 -3.72 -15.97
CA LYS A 109 -14.80 -4.16 -16.04
C LYS A 109 -15.23 -4.88 -14.76
N GLY A 110 -14.43 -5.83 -14.29
CA GLY A 110 -14.73 -6.58 -13.06
C GLY A 110 -14.78 -5.70 -11.79
N HIS A 111 -13.98 -4.62 -11.73
CA HIS A 111 -14.04 -3.67 -10.61
C HIS A 111 -15.35 -2.87 -10.61
N VAL A 112 -15.82 -2.46 -11.80
CA VAL A 112 -17.06 -1.69 -11.96
C VAL A 112 -18.30 -2.55 -11.74
N GLU A 113 -18.29 -3.78 -12.27
CA GLU A 113 -19.36 -4.77 -12.01
C GLU A 113 -19.50 -5.03 -10.52
N ASN A 114 -18.38 -5.27 -9.82
CA ASN A 114 -18.38 -5.47 -8.39
C ASN A 114 -19.00 -4.29 -7.62
N TRP A 115 -18.67 -3.05 -8.02
CA TRP A 115 -19.27 -1.86 -7.42
C TRP A 115 -20.80 -1.81 -7.62
N PHE A 116 -21.29 -2.08 -8.83
CA PHE A 116 -22.73 -2.12 -9.10
C PHE A 116 -23.44 -3.24 -8.34
N ASP A 117 -22.81 -4.41 -8.21
CA ASP A 117 -23.38 -5.54 -7.47
C ASP A 117 -23.58 -5.17 -6.00
N TYR A 118 -22.61 -4.48 -5.38
CA TYR A 118 -22.73 -4.01 -4.00
C TYR A 118 -23.71 -2.84 -3.81
N ILE A 119 -23.88 -1.98 -4.81
CA ILE A 119 -24.97 -0.97 -4.79
C ILE A 119 -26.34 -1.67 -4.72
N ARG A 120 -26.52 -2.75 -5.50
CA ARG A 120 -27.77 -3.51 -5.52
C ARG A 120 -27.99 -4.31 -4.25
N SER A 121 -26.98 -5.07 -3.82
CA SER A 121 -27.08 -5.95 -2.65
C SER A 121 -27.09 -5.20 -1.32
N ARG A 122 -26.56 -3.97 -1.29
CA ARG A 122 -26.31 -3.18 -0.07
C ARG A 122 -25.32 -3.83 0.90
N GLU A 123 -24.54 -4.80 0.44
CA GLU A 123 -23.46 -5.39 1.21
C GLU A 123 -22.19 -4.52 1.19
N ARG A 124 -21.25 -4.84 2.08
CA ARG A 124 -19.97 -4.14 2.18
C ARG A 124 -19.12 -4.43 0.92
N PRO A 125 -18.66 -3.40 0.18
CA PRO A 125 -17.79 -3.61 -0.96
C PRO A 125 -16.43 -4.22 -0.59
N ASN A 126 -15.82 -4.92 -1.54
CA ASN A 126 -14.46 -5.49 -1.38
C ASN A 126 -13.40 -4.44 -1.00
N ALA A 127 -13.55 -3.22 -1.50
CA ALA A 127 -12.71 -2.07 -1.17
C ALA A 127 -13.60 -0.92 -0.71
N ASP A 128 -13.98 -0.94 0.57
CA ASP A 128 -14.83 0.09 1.15
C ASP A 128 -14.06 1.39 1.47
N VAL A 129 -14.80 2.36 2.02
CA VAL A 129 -14.26 3.68 2.35
C VAL A 129 -13.13 3.62 3.38
N GLU A 130 -13.20 2.70 4.35
CA GLU A 130 -12.17 2.56 5.38
C GLU A 130 -10.87 2.03 4.79
N ILE A 131 -10.93 1.02 3.93
CA ILE A 131 -9.76 0.50 3.22
C ILE A 131 -9.13 1.60 2.36
N GLY A 132 -9.96 2.41 1.70
CA GLY A 132 -9.54 3.59 0.94
C GLY A 132 -8.81 4.62 1.81
N HIS A 133 -9.43 5.02 2.92
CA HIS A 133 -8.86 5.95 3.91
C HIS A 133 -7.51 5.45 4.42
N ARG A 134 -7.44 4.22 4.93
CA ARG A 134 -6.21 3.64 5.46
C ARG A 134 -5.10 3.59 4.41
N THR A 135 -5.43 3.35 3.15
CA THR A 135 -4.47 3.37 2.04
C THR A 135 -3.94 4.78 1.78
N ALA A 136 -4.84 5.77 1.73
CA ALA A 136 -4.47 7.16 1.55
C ALA A 136 -3.61 7.68 2.71
N SER A 137 -4.00 7.38 3.95
CA SER A 137 -3.23 7.72 5.16
C SER A 137 -1.81 7.17 5.09
N LEU A 138 -1.61 5.89 4.73
CA LEU A 138 -0.27 5.34 4.57
C LEU A 138 0.58 6.12 3.55
N CYS A 139 -0.01 6.53 2.43
CA CYS A 139 0.71 7.33 1.43
C CYS A 139 1.17 8.68 2.01
N GLN A 140 0.32 9.34 2.79
CA GLN A 140 0.67 10.60 3.46
C GLN A 140 1.73 10.41 4.54
N LEU A 141 1.61 9.36 5.37
CA LEU A 141 2.60 9.04 6.41
C LEU A 141 4.00 8.85 5.82
N LEU A 142 4.11 8.21 4.66
CA LEU A 142 5.39 8.03 3.97
C LEU A 142 5.97 9.36 3.45
N VAL A 143 5.11 10.26 2.98
CA VAL A 143 5.53 11.62 2.59
C VAL A 143 6.04 12.39 3.81
N ILE A 144 5.31 12.36 4.93
CA ILE A 144 5.71 12.99 6.19
C ILE A 144 7.05 12.41 6.67
N THR A 145 7.21 11.09 6.61
CA THR A 145 8.46 10.41 6.99
C THR A 145 9.65 10.88 6.14
N ARG A 146 9.47 11.08 4.82
CA ARG A 146 10.50 11.65 3.95
C ARG A 146 10.79 13.11 4.27
N GLN A 147 9.75 13.90 4.51
CA GLN A 147 9.88 15.33 4.79
C GLN A 147 10.64 15.58 6.10
N LEU A 148 10.36 14.80 7.14
CA LEU A 148 11.02 14.95 8.44
C LEU A 148 12.37 14.23 8.51
N GLY A 149 12.66 13.29 7.60
CA GLY A 149 13.95 12.62 7.52
C GLY A 149 14.32 11.81 8.77
N ARG A 150 13.35 11.43 9.60
CA ARG A 150 13.56 10.72 10.86
C ARG A 150 12.55 9.59 11.08
N ARG A 151 12.85 8.71 12.02
CA ARG A 151 11.94 7.64 12.46
C ARG A 151 10.74 8.24 13.19
N LEU A 152 9.54 7.76 12.86
CA LEU A 152 8.26 8.21 13.40
C LEU A 152 7.48 7.02 13.98
N LYS A 153 6.85 7.22 15.14
CA LYS A 153 5.87 6.30 15.72
C LYS A 153 4.47 6.75 15.32
N TRP A 154 3.64 5.81 14.89
CA TRP A 154 2.26 6.08 14.49
C TRP A 154 1.31 5.25 15.34
N ASP A 155 0.25 5.88 15.83
CA ASP A 155 -0.89 5.18 16.42
C ASP A 155 -1.96 5.02 15.34
N PRO A 156 -2.15 3.82 14.75
CA PRO A 156 -3.14 3.61 13.72
C PRO A 156 -4.59 3.61 14.26
N ASP A 157 -4.80 3.44 15.56
CA ASP A 157 -6.15 3.46 16.13
C ASP A 157 -6.62 4.89 16.36
N ARG A 158 -5.72 5.75 16.85
CA ARG A 158 -5.99 7.18 17.09
C ARG A 158 -5.65 8.10 15.92
N GLU A 159 -4.94 7.59 14.93
CA GLU A 159 -4.41 8.31 13.78
C GLU A 159 -3.59 9.56 14.16
N VAL A 160 -2.63 9.37 15.07
CA VAL A 160 -1.72 10.42 15.53
C VAL A 160 -0.28 9.91 15.63
N PHE A 161 0.68 10.84 15.62
CA PHE A 161 2.05 10.57 16.04
C PHE A 161 2.18 10.84 17.55
N PRO A 162 2.30 9.82 18.42
CA PRO A 162 2.34 10.05 19.86
C PRO A 162 3.55 10.92 20.24
N GLU A 163 3.31 11.95 21.05
CA GLU A 163 4.35 12.85 21.60
C GLU A 163 5.16 13.62 20.52
N ASP A 164 4.65 13.72 19.28
CA ASP A 164 5.35 14.35 18.16
C ASP A 164 4.51 15.47 17.55
N SER A 165 4.57 16.66 18.14
CA SER A 165 3.79 17.83 17.70
C SER A 165 4.17 18.29 16.30
N GLU A 166 5.45 18.18 15.92
CA GLU A 166 5.94 18.53 14.59
C GLU A 166 5.34 17.63 13.51
N ALA A 167 5.33 16.31 13.71
CA ALA A 167 4.72 15.38 12.77
C ALA A 167 3.20 15.51 12.71
N ASN A 168 2.54 15.72 13.86
CA ASN A 168 1.09 15.94 13.90
C ASN A 168 0.66 17.22 13.18
N ALA A 169 1.49 18.28 13.18
CA ALA A 169 1.20 19.51 12.44
C ALA A 169 1.15 19.30 10.91
N LEU A 170 1.69 18.18 10.40
CA LEU A 170 1.65 17.81 8.98
C LEU A 170 0.46 16.92 8.59
N LEU A 171 -0.37 16.51 9.55
CA LEU A 171 -1.58 15.71 9.30
C LEU A 171 -2.71 16.53 8.67
N ASP A 172 -2.72 17.84 8.89
CA ASP A 172 -3.64 18.77 8.23
C ASP A 172 -2.84 19.84 7.48
N ARG A 173 -3.52 20.55 6.57
CA ARG A 173 -2.95 21.70 5.87
C ARG A 173 -3.85 22.90 6.05
N PRO A 174 -3.29 24.12 6.21
CA PRO A 174 -4.08 25.33 6.20
C PRO A 174 -4.96 25.38 4.95
N ARG A 175 -6.27 25.50 5.16
CA ARG A 175 -7.23 25.66 4.06
C ARG A 175 -7.04 27.05 3.45
N ARG A 176 -7.27 27.15 2.15
CA ARG A 176 -7.22 28.44 1.45
C ARG A 176 -8.33 29.35 2.00
N THR A 177 -8.04 30.64 2.15
CA THR A 177 -9.04 31.63 2.56
C THR A 177 -10.32 31.54 1.72
N GLY A 178 -11.48 31.51 2.38
CA GLY A 178 -12.80 31.34 1.76
C GLY A 178 -13.20 29.89 1.48
N TRP A 179 -12.39 28.91 1.88
CA TRP A 179 -12.66 27.47 1.78
C TRP A 179 -12.47 26.76 3.14
N GLU A 180 -12.74 27.47 4.21
CA GLU A 180 -12.77 26.94 5.57
C GLU A 180 -13.92 25.94 5.74
N LEU A 181 -13.76 24.97 6.64
CA LEU A 181 -14.86 24.07 6.98
C LEU A 181 -15.87 24.82 7.88
N PRO A 182 -17.17 24.50 7.77
CA PRO A 182 -18.14 24.92 8.78
C PRO A 182 -17.67 24.45 10.16
N LEU A 183 -17.80 25.34 11.15
CA LEU A 183 -17.59 25.01 12.57
C LEU A 183 -18.78 24.22 13.13
#